data_AF-A0A1F3XYX1-F1
#
_entry.id   AF-A0A1F3XYX1-F1
#
_cell.length_a   1.000
_cell.length_b   1.000
_cell.length_c   1.000
_cell.angle_alpha   90.00
_cell.angle_beta   90.00
_cell.angle_gamma   90.00
#
_symmetry.space_group_name_H-M   'P 1'
#
loop_
_entity.id
_entity.type
_entity.pdbx_description
1 polymer ?
#
loop_
_entity_poly.entity_id
_entity_poly.type
_entity_poly.pdbx_seq_one_letter_code
_entity_poly.pdbx_strand_id
1 'polypeptide(L)'
;MTDFRSLEKRNKERAQQLFLEIQAEVQWPHYPQIPVIEMTTFLRSKRVQTNQVITRSDTTVPFEEYFHPFQSFVNKSTRPQYWIDRLTALRSELRGAPLAEDDMVFIEGTL
;
A
#
# COMPACT_ATOMS: atom_id res chain seq x y z
N MET A 1 -0.80 18.52 -12.00
CA MET A 1 -1.69 18.05 -10.92
C MET A 1 -0.81 17.86 -9.70
N THR A 2 -0.94 18.69 -8.67
CA THR A 2 -0.05 18.70 -7.51
C THR A 2 -0.45 17.56 -6.58
N ASP A 3 0.49 16.67 -6.30
CA ASP A 3 0.29 15.61 -5.33
C ASP A 3 0.26 16.20 -3.90
N PHE A 4 -0.89 16.13 -3.23
CA PHE A 4 -1.09 16.69 -1.90
C PHE A 4 -0.64 15.75 -0.76
N ARG A 5 -0.10 14.58 -1.08
CA ARG A 5 0.32 13.60 -0.09
C ARG A 5 1.60 14.04 0.63
N SER A 6 1.70 13.66 1.91
CA SER A 6 2.94 13.81 2.68
C SER A 6 4.09 13.03 2.04
N LEU A 7 5.33 13.31 2.44
CA LEU A 7 6.49 12.57 1.95
C LEU A 7 6.38 11.08 2.33
N GLU A 8 5.89 10.81 3.53
CA GLU A 8 5.73 9.49 4.13
C GLU A 8 4.67 8.66 3.39
N LYS A 9 3.57 9.28 2.94
CA LYS A 9 2.56 8.63 2.08
C LYS A 9 3.12 8.30 0.69
N ARG A 10 3.93 9.19 0.11
CA ARG A 10 4.62 8.93 -1.17
C ARG A 10 5.66 7.82 -1.03
N ASN A 11 6.41 7.80 0.07
CA ASN A 11 7.37 6.73 0.37
C ASN A 11 6.66 5.40 0.55
N LYS A 12 5.52 5.37 1.25
CA LYS A 12 4.70 4.18 1.41
C LYS A 12 4.21 3.62 0.08
N GLU A 13 3.79 4.45 -0.87
CA GLU A 13 3.38 3.93 -2.17
C GLU A 13 4.52 3.25 -2.92
N ARG A 14 5.74 3.80 -2.85
CA ARG A 14 6.92 3.16 -3.41
C ARG A 14 7.22 1.82 -2.72
N ALA A 15 7.06 1.77 -1.41
CA ALA A 15 7.21 0.54 -0.62
C ALA A 15 6.13 -0.51 -0.95
N GLN A 16 4.88 -0.08 -1.11
CA GLN A 16 3.75 -0.93 -1.51
C GLN A 16 3.98 -1.51 -2.91
N GLN A 17 4.52 -0.72 -3.84
CA GLN A 17 4.83 -1.20 -5.19
C GLN A 17 5.82 -2.37 -5.16
N LEU A 18 6.85 -2.31 -4.30
CA LEU A 18 7.78 -3.43 -4.14
C LEU A 18 7.08 -4.68 -3.58
N PHE A 19 6.15 -4.52 -2.63
CA PHE A 19 5.33 -5.64 -2.14
C PHE A 19 4.46 -6.26 -3.22
N LEU A 20 3.81 -5.46 -4.05
CA LEU A 20 2.97 -5.96 -5.14
C LEU A 20 3.80 -6.76 -6.15
N GLU A 21 5.01 -6.28 -6.49
CA GLU A 21 5.89 -6.99 -7.43
C GLU A 21 6.31 -8.37 -6.90
N ILE A 22 6.71 -8.50 -5.63
CA ILE A 22 7.08 -9.81 -5.08
C ILE A 22 5.87 -10.72 -4.87
N GLN A 23 4.73 -10.17 -4.45
CA GLN A 23 3.47 -10.91 -4.32
C GLN A 23 3.03 -11.48 -5.67
N ALA A 24 3.20 -10.72 -6.75
CA ALA A 24 2.95 -11.19 -8.10
C ALA A 24 3.86 -12.35 -8.50
N GLU A 25 5.15 -12.25 -8.21
CA GLU A 25 6.10 -13.33 -8.51
C GLU A 25 5.72 -14.63 -7.79
N VAL A 26 5.35 -14.54 -6.51
CA VAL A 26 4.99 -15.71 -5.70
C VAL A 26 3.53 -16.13 -5.83
N GLN A 27 2.79 -15.56 -6.79
CA GLN A 27 1.38 -15.84 -7.05
C GLN A 27 0.46 -15.66 -5.81
N TRP A 28 0.85 -14.76 -4.91
CA TRP A 28 0.03 -14.41 -3.75
C TRP A 28 -1.11 -13.48 -4.20
N PRO A 29 -2.37 -13.67 -3.76
CA PRO A 29 -3.45 -12.75 -4.08
C PRO A 29 -3.13 -11.32 -3.61
N HIS A 30 -3.07 -10.39 -4.55
CA HIS A 30 -2.77 -8.98 -4.30
C HIS A 30 -3.50 -8.12 -5.32
N TYR A 31 -3.79 -6.88 -4.95
CA TYR A 31 -4.48 -5.94 -5.81
C TYR A 31 -3.82 -4.57 -5.66
N PRO A 32 -3.69 -3.79 -6.74
CA PRO A 32 -3.30 -2.39 -6.61
C PRO A 32 -4.32 -1.63 -5.76
N GLN A 33 -3.90 -0.49 -5.22
CA GLN A 33 -4.82 0.39 -4.51
C GLN A 33 -5.98 0.79 -5.41
N ILE A 34 -7.20 0.66 -4.89
CA ILE A 34 -8.41 1.12 -5.56
C ILE A 34 -8.72 2.53 -5.05
N PRO A 35 -8.77 3.55 -5.92
CA PRO A 35 -9.21 4.88 -5.51
C PRO A 35 -10.62 4.84 -4.91
N VAL A 36 -10.84 5.58 -3.82
CA VAL A 36 -12.16 5.67 -3.17
C VAL A 36 -13.26 6.08 -4.16
N ILE A 37 -12.93 6.95 -5.12
CA ILE A 37 -13.86 7.37 -6.18
C ILE A 37 -14.29 6.21 -7.08
N GLU A 38 -13.39 5.28 -7.41
CA GLU A 38 -13.70 4.12 -8.25
C GLU A 38 -14.59 3.13 -7.47
N MET A 39 -14.21 2.84 -6.22
CA MET A 39 -15.00 2.00 -5.33
C MET A 39 -16.43 2.53 -5.15
N THR A 40 -16.57 3.83 -4.88
CA THR A 40 -17.89 4.44 -4.65
C THR A 40 -18.72 4.56 -5.92
N THR A 41 -18.08 4.77 -7.08
CA THR A 41 -18.75 4.72 -8.38
C THR A 41 -19.31 3.33 -8.65
N PHE A 42 -18.53 2.29 -8.35
CA PHE A 42 -18.99 0.91 -8.47
C PHE A 42 -20.20 0.63 -7.57
N LEU A 43 -20.17 1.01 -6.29
CA LEU A 43 -21.29 0.79 -5.36
C LEU A 43 -22.57 1.51 -5.82
N ARG A 44 -22.45 2.75 -6.30
CA ARG A 44 -23.58 3.49 -6.88
C ARG A 44 -24.15 2.80 -8.13
N SER A 45 -23.30 2.21 -8.98
CA SER A 45 -23.76 1.42 -10.13
C SER A 45 -24.61 0.21 -9.74
N LYS A 46 -24.43 -0.29 -8.51
CA LYS A 46 -25.24 -1.36 -7.91
C LYS A 46 -26.46 -0.84 -7.14
N ARG A 47 -26.79 0.45 -7.28
CA ARG A 47 -27.88 1.15 -6.57
C ARG A 47 -27.74 1.09 -5.04
N VAL A 48 -26.53 0.88 -4.53
CA VAL A 48 -26.24 0.98 -3.10
C VAL A 48 -26.02 2.45 -2.77
N GLN A 49 -26.86 3.01 -1.90
CA GLN A 49 -26.58 4.31 -1.31
C GLN A 49 -25.48 4.14 -0.26
N THR A 50 -24.51 5.05 -0.25
CA THR A 50 -23.33 4.93 0.61
C THR A 50 -23.06 6.22 1.35
N ASN A 51 -22.94 6.14 2.67
CA ASN A 51 -22.30 7.17 3.48
C ASN A 51 -20.82 6.82 3.66
N GLN A 52 -19.96 7.82 3.56
CA GLN A 52 -18.51 7.64 3.57
C GLN A 52 -17.89 8.50 4.65
N VAL A 53 -17.03 7.90 5.48
CA VAL A 53 -16.18 8.62 6.42
C VAL A 53 -14.73 8.22 6.16
N ILE A 54 -13.88 9.20 5.88
CA ILE A 54 -12.45 9.00 5.66
C ILE A 54 -11.71 9.58 6.85
N THR A 55 -11.08 8.71 7.64
CA THR A 55 -10.18 9.10 8.72
C THR A 55 -8.76 9.07 8.20
N ARG A 56 -8.16 10.27 8.06
CA ARG A 56 -6.77 10.40 7.62
C ARG A 56 -5.82 10.10 8.77
N SER A 57 -4.77 9.32 8.50
CA SER A 57 -3.68 9.08 9.42
C SER A 57 -2.38 9.60 8.81
N ASP A 58 -1.73 10.51 9.55
CA ASP A 58 -0.36 10.96 9.29
C ASP A 58 0.64 10.30 10.27
N THR A 59 0.17 9.32 11.05
CA THR A 59 1.04 8.52 11.93
C THR A 59 2.08 7.81 11.09
N THR A 60 3.31 7.80 11.59
CA THR A 60 4.44 7.17 10.91
C THR A 60 4.67 5.75 11.43
N VAL A 61 5.03 4.86 10.51
CA VAL A 61 5.49 3.51 10.78
C VAL A 61 6.96 3.36 10.37
N PRO A 62 7.82 2.77 11.21
CA PRO A 62 9.19 2.46 10.84
C PRO A 62 9.27 1.58 9.58
N PHE A 63 10.29 1.82 8.77
CA PHE A 63 10.50 1.06 7.52
C PHE A 63 10.61 -0.45 7.79
N GLU A 64 11.35 -0.82 8.83
CA GLU A 64 11.62 -2.19 9.25
C GLU A 64 10.34 -2.90 9.72
N GLU A 65 9.45 -2.18 10.39
CA GLU A 65 8.16 -2.71 10.83
C GLU A 65 7.24 -2.96 9.63
N TYR A 66 7.15 -2.01 8.71
CA TYR A 66 6.36 -2.17 7.48
C TYR A 66 6.85 -3.35 6.63
N PHE A 67 8.16 -3.55 6.53
CA PHE A 67 8.76 -4.65 5.77
C PHE A 67 8.91 -5.97 6.55
N HIS A 68 8.44 -6.05 7.80
CA HIS A 68 8.51 -7.29 8.59
C HIS A 68 7.92 -8.52 7.85
N PRO A 69 6.79 -8.43 7.13
CA PRO A 69 6.26 -9.57 6.36
C PRO A 69 7.06 -9.93 5.10
N PHE A 70 7.95 -9.04 4.63
CA PHE A 70 8.60 -9.16 3.32
C PHE A 70 9.46 -10.42 3.20
N GLN A 71 10.15 -10.80 4.28
CA GLN A 71 10.99 -11.99 4.30
C GLN A 71 10.20 -13.26 3.97
N SER A 72 8.92 -13.33 4.35
CA SER A 72 8.06 -14.47 4.05
C SER A 72 7.80 -14.65 2.56
N PHE A 73 7.77 -13.55 1.80
CA PHE A 73 7.64 -13.56 0.35
C PHE A 73 8.98 -13.85 -0.33
N VAL A 74 10.09 -13.29 0.17
CA VAL A 74 11.45 -13.59 -0.30
C VAL A 74 11.75 -15.08 -0.22
N ASN A 75 11.34 -15.75 0.87
CA ASN A 75 11.54 -17.19 1.04
C ASN A 75 10.75 -18.06 0.05
N LYS A 76 9.70 -17.51 -0.57
CA LYS A 76 8.87 -18.20 -1.60
C LYS A 76 9.30 -17.85 -3.03
N SER A 77 10.16 -16.85 -3.19
CA SER A 77 10.65 -16.39 -4.47
C SER A 77 11.65 -17.37 -5.09
N THR A 78 11.70 -17.42 -6.42
CA THR A 78 12.75 -18.13 -7.16
C THR A 78 14.06 -17.34 -7.25
N ARG A 79 14.06 -16.06 -6.83
CA ARG A 79 15.17 -15.10 -6.92
C ARG A 79 15.33 -14.31 -5.61
N PRO A 80 15.61 -14.95 -4.47
CA PRO A 80 15.62 -14.29 -3.16
C PRO A 80 16.62 -13.12 -3.07
N GLN A 81 17.84 -13.30 -3.60
CA GLN A 81 18.86 -12.24 -3.58
C GLN A 81 18.42 -10.99 -4.34
N TYR A 82 17.76 -11.15 -5.49
CA TYR A 82 17.23 -10.03 -6.27
C TYR A 82 16.28 -9.16 -5.44
N TRP A 83 15.40 -9.77 -4.65
CA TRP A 83 14.44 -9.04 -3.81
C TRP A 83 15.11 -8.37 -2.61
N ILE A 84 16.12 -9.01 -2.01
CA ILE A 84 16.94 -8.41 -0.95
C ILE A 84 17.67 -7.16 -1.48
N ASP A 85 18.25 -7.24 -2.68
CA ASP A 85 18.94 -6.13 -3.32
C ASP A 85 17.97 -4.98 -3.64
N ARG A 86 16.78 -5.29 -4.17
CA ARG A 86 15.70 -4.31 -4.43
C ARG A 86 15.23 -3.62 -3.14
N LEU A 87 15.04 -4.37 -2.05
CA LEU A 87 14.66 -3.80 -0.76
C LEU A 87 15.76 -2.88 -0.20
N THR A 88 17.02 -3.30 -0.36
CA THR A 88 18.20 -2.53 0.10
C THR A 88 18.34 -1.23 -0.69
N ALA A 89 18.17 -1.28 -2.01
CA ALA A 89 18.16 -0.11 -2.88
C ALA A 89 17.03 0.86 -2.48
N LEU A 90 15.81 0.35 -2.28
CA LEU A 90 14.68 1.18 -1.84
C LEU A 90 14.97 1.84 -0.49
N ARG A 91 15.47 1.09 0.50
CA ARG A 91 15.82 1.65 1.81
C ARG A 91 16.85 2.78 1.70
N SER A 92 17.87 2.60 0.86
CA SER A 92 18.90 3.61 0.60
C SER A 92 18.31 4.86 -0.08
N GLU A 93 17.45 4.68 -1.08
CA GLU A 93 16.78 5.79 -1.77
C GLU A 93 15.87 6.59 -0.84
N LEU A 94 15.17 5.91 0.07
CA LEU A 94 14.34 6.54 1.08
C LEU A 94 15.14 7.07 2.28
N ARG A 95 16.45 6.82 2.34
CA ARG A 95 17.34 7.13 3.48
C ARG A 95 16.81 6.59 4.81
N GLY A 96 16.08 5.47 4.78
CA GLY A 96 15.40 4.93 5.95
C GLY A 96 14.30 5.82 6.53
N ALA A 97 13.77 6.79 5.76
CA ALA A 97 12.67 7.62 6.19
C ALA A 97 11.45 6.77 6.57
N PRO A 98 10.67 7.20 7.59
CA PRO A 98 9.46 6.50 7.96
C PRO A 98 8.44 6.49 6.82
N LEU A 99 7.52 5.54 6.90
CA LEU A 99 6.37 5.41 6.02
C LEU A 99 5.13 5.89 6.80
N ALA A 100 4.02 6.18 6.11
CA ALA A 100 2.77 6.57 6.78
C ALA A 100 1.87 5.36 7.05
N GLU A 101 1.01 5.42 8.06
CA GLU A 101 -0.10 4.48 8.20
C GLU A 101 -1.12 4.64 7.06
N ASP A 102 -2.01 3.66 6.90
CA ASP A 102 -3.12 3.75 5.94
C ASP A 102 -4.20 4.70 6.46
N ASP A 103 -4.86 5.39 5.53
CA ASP A 103 -6.11 6.07 5.87
C ASP A 103 -7.21 5.01 6.02
N MET A 104 -8.11 5.22 6.97
CA MET A 104 -9.27 4.35 7.12
C MET A 104 -10.45 4.92 6.36
N VAL A 105 -11.06 4.09 5.52
CA VAL A 105 -12.28 4.42 4.80
C VAL A 105 -13.40 3.55 5.36
N PHE A 106 -14.36 4.18 6.01
CA PHE A 106 -15.59 3.53 6.45
C PHE A 106 -16.71 3.83 5.45
N ILE A 107 -17.37 2.77 4.98
CA ILE A 107 -18.51 2.87 4.05
C ILE A 107 -19.70 2.15 4.66
N GLU A 108 -20.76 2.89 4.90
CA GLU A 108 -22.04 2.36 5.33
C GLU A 108 -23.00 2.32 4.14
N GLY A 109 -23.49 1.12 3.82
CA GLY A 109 -24.54 0.95 2.83
C GLY A 109 -25.90 1.19 3.46
N THR A 110 -26.68 2.11 2.90
CA THR A 110 -28.09 2.29 3.26
C THR A 110 -28.96 1.61 2.22
N LEU A 111 -29.84 0.71 2.69
CA LEU A 111 -30.82 -0.01 1.88
C LEU A 111 -32.08 0.83 1.65
#